data_AF-A0A1Q6KIN5-F1
#
_entry.id   AF-A0A1Q6KIN5-F1
#
_cell.length_a   1.000
_cell.length_b   1.000
_cell.length_c   1.000
_cell.angle_alpha   90.00
_cell.angle_beta   90.00
_cell.angle_gamma   90.00
#
_symmetry.space_group_name_H-M   'P 1'
#
loop_
_entity.id
_entity.type
_entity.pdbx_description
1 polymer ?
#
loop_
_entity_poly.entity_id
_entity_poly.type
_entity_poly.pdbx_seq_one_letter_code
_entity_poly.pdbx_strand_id
1 'polypeptide(L)'
;MSSENELKLIPIYENYMEYMIQTLIKLPRTEKFSIGTDFKQIMYSTLEDIMYISKLPKFQRLGYLNKIDAKLNTQRILLRIMKKFAWIDIKKFNTAMGHIYEIGKILGGLIKYYAKNNT
;
A
#
# COMPACT_ATOMS: atom_id res chain seq x y z
N MET A 1 3.51 -19.12 -10.85
CA MET A 1 3.21 -17.69 -11.06
C MET A 1 2.38 -17.06 -9.96
N SER A 2 1.34 -17.69 -9.38
CA SER A 2 0.48 -17.00 -8.39
C SER A 2 1.06 -16.89 -6.98
N SER A 3 1.54 -17.99 -6.40
CA SER A 3 2.06 -18.02 -5.02
C SER A 3 3.35 -17.22 -4.84
N GLU A 4 4.26 -17.28 -5.81
CA GLU A 4 5.54 -16.55 -5.75
C GLU A 4 5.35 -15.03 -5.81
N ASN A 5 4.39 -14.56 -6.61
CA ASN A 5 4.11 -13.13 -6.74
C ASN A 5 3.34 -12.58 -5.53
N GLU A 6 2.49 -13.39 -4.89
CA GLU A 6 1.85 -13.04 -3.62
C GLU A 6 2.91 -12.85 -2.51
N LEU A 7 3.88 -13.77 -2.41
CA LEU A 7 4.94 -13.70 -1.42
C LEU A 7 5.88 -12.51 -1.66
N LYS A 8 6.14 -12.15 -2.92
CA LYS A 8 6.93 -10.97 -3.29
C LYS A 8 6.30 -9.65 -2.85
N LEU A 9 4.99 -9.60 -2.65
CA LEU A 9 4.29 -8.38 -2.24
C LEU A 9 4.68 -7.94 -0.82
N ILE A 10 4.97 -8.91 0.07
CA ILE A 10 5.32 -8.65 1.48
C ILE A 10 6.60 -7.81 1.60
N PRO A 11 7.78 -8.24 1.12
CA PRO A 11 9.02 -7.48 1.29
C PRO A 11 8.99 -6.14 0.53
N ILE A 12 8.27 -6.05 -0.59
CA ILE A 12 8.12 -4.79 -1.32
C ILE A 12 7.25 -3.80 -0.52
N TYR A 13 6.17 -4.27 0.09
CA TYR A 13 5.35 -3.44 0.96
C TYR A 13 6.10 -3.05 2.24
N GLU A 14 6.89 -3.95 2.82
CA GLU A 14 7.74 -3.67 3.99
C GLU A 14 8.73 -2.52 3.71
N ASN A 15 9.45 -2.55 2.59
CA ASN A 15 10.34 -1.47 2.18
C ASN A 15 9.62 -0.12 2.04
N TYR A 16 8.43 -0.15 1.43
CA TYR A 16 7.57 1.03 1.34
C TYR A 16 7.14 1.51 2.73
N MET A 17 6.81 0.59 3.64
CA MET A 17 6.41 0.93 4.98
C MET A 17 7.53 1.60 5.78
N GLU A 18 8.74 1.07 5.71
CA GLU A 18 9.91 1.65 6.36
C GLU A 18 10.14 3.10 5.89
N TYR A 19 10.12 3.30 4.57
CA TYR A 19 10.26 4.63 3.97
C TYR A 19 9.18 5.61 4.47
N MET A 20 7.94 5.16 4.53
CA MET A 20 6.83 5.98 5.01
C MET A 20 6.96 6.30 6.50
N ILE A 21 7.33 5.35 7.36
CA ILE A 21 7.53 5.60 8.79
C ILE A 21 8.58 6.71 9.00
N GLN A 22 9.72 6.62 8.31
CA GLN A 22 10.77 7.66 8.36
C GLN A 22 10.31 9.03 7.85
N THR A 23 9.37 9.05 6.91
CA THR A 23 8.75 10.27 6.39
C THR A 23 7.76 10.86 7.39
N LEU A 24 6.89 10.03 7.98
CA LEU A 24 5.81 10.45 8.88
C LEU A 24 6.33 11.01 10.21
N ILE A 25 7.43 10.49 10.74
CA ILE A 25 8.03 11.03 11.99
C ILE A 25 8.55 12.46 11.84
N LYS A 26 8.80 12.92 10.61
CA LYS A 26 9.30 14.26 10.27
C LYS A 26 8.19 15.27 9.99
N LEU A 27 6.92 14.86 10.06
CA LEU A 27 5.79 15.78 9.90
C LEU A 27 5.72 16.81 11.02
N PRO A 28 5.11 17.99 10.79
CA PRO A 28 4.75 18.92 11.85
C PRO A 28 4.00 18.22 12.98
N ARG A 29 4.23 18.63 14.24
CA ARG A 29 3.75 17.91 15.42
C ARG A 29 2.25 17.57 15.35
N THR A 30 1.41 18.55 14.99
CA THR A 30 -0.05 18.37 14.87
C THR A 30 -0.40 17.31 13.82
N GLU A 31 0.20 17.41 12.63
CA GLU A 31 -0.12 16.51 11.50
C GLU A 31 0.45 15.11 11.70
N LYS A 32 1.58 14.98 12.38
CA LYS A 32 2.15 13.69 12.77
C LYS A 32 1.16 12.88 13.60
N PHE A 33 0.43 13.52 14.51
CA PHE A 33 -0.57 12.88 15.38
C PHE A 33 -1.97 12.83 14.75
N SER A 34 -2.23 13.61 13.70
CA SER A 34 -3.43 13.54 12.87
C SER A 34 -3.21 12.61 11.68
N ILE A 35 -2.99 13.14 10.47
CA ILE A 35 -2.85 12.35 9.24
C ILE A 35 -1.77 11.28 9.34
N GLY A 36 -0.69 11.51 10.10
CA GLY A 36 0.38 10.53 10.29
C GLY A 36 -0.08 9.29 11.06
N THR A 37 -1.04 9.44 11.98
CA THR A 37 -1.66 8.31 12.69
C THR A 37 -2.56 7.52 11.74
N ASP A 38 -3.45 8.20 11.02
CA ASP A 38 -4.37 7.56 10.06
C ASP A 38 -3.61 6.83 8.95
N PHE A 39 -2.53 7.44 8.45
CA PHE A 39 -1.69 6.84 7.42
C PHE A 39 -1.08 5.52 7.91
N LYS A 40 -0.48 5.51 9.11
CA LYS A 40 0.07 4.27 9.71
C LYS A 40 -1.01 3.21 9.90
N GLN A 41 -2.19 3.61 10.35
CA GLN A 41 -3.29 2.68 10.60
C GLN A 41 -3.75 1.99 9.31
N ILE A 42 -3.87 2.75 8.20
CA ILE A 42 -4.15 2.20 6.88
C ILE A 42 -3.01 1.29 6.43
N MET A 43 -1.75 1.66 6.64
CA MET A 43 -0.60 0.83 6.27
C MET A 43 -0.59 -0.52 7.00
N TYR A 44 -0.81 -0.53 8.31
CA TYR A 44 -0.88 -1.78 9.09
C TYR A 44 -2.02 -2.66 8.59
N SER A 45 -3.20 -2.07 8.37
CA SER A 45 -4.35 -2.82 7.85
C SER A 45 -4.13 -3.30 6.41
N THR A 46 -3.32 -2.62 5.59
CA THR A 46 -2.92 -3.10 4.27
C THR A 46 -1.95 -4.28 4.38
N LEU A 47 -0.95 -4.20 5.26
CA LEU A 47 -0.01 -5.31 5.51
C LEU A 47 -0.74 -6.57 5.97
N GLU A 48 -1.69 -6.43 6.90
CA GLU A 48 -2.55 -7.54 7.34
C GLU A 48 -3.29 -8.18 6.17
N ASP A 49 -3.96 -7.39 5.33
CA ASP A 49 -4.67 -7.91 4.17
C ASP A 49 -3.72 -8.63 3.19
N ILE A 50 -2.51 -8.09 2.97
CA ILE A 50 -1.47 -8.75 2.15
C ILE A 50 -1.10 -10.11 2.74
N MET A 51 -0.86 -10.19 4.05
CA MET A 51 -0.55 -11.43 4.74
C MET A 51 -1.69 -12.46 4.69
N TYR A 52 -2.95 -11.99 4.64
CA TYR A 52 -4.10 -12.87 4.55
C TYR A 52 -4.25 -13.54 3.19
N ILE A 53 -3.81 -12.94 2.07
CA ILE A 53 -4.00 -13.50 0.72
C ILE A 53 -3.55 -14.97 0.65
N SER A 54 -2.38 -15.29 1.18
CA SER A 54 -1.80 -16.65 1.13
C SER A 54 -2.58 -17.66 1.97
N LYS A 55 -3.31 -17.21 2.99
CA LYS A 55 -4.11 -18.03 3.92
C LYS A 55 -5.54 -18.25 3.43
N LEU A 56 -6.00 -17.48 2.44
CA LEU A 56 -7.37 -17.53 1.96
C LEU A 56 -7.59 -18.58 0.85
N PRO A 57 -8.80 -19.17 0.78
CA PRO A 57 -9.23 -19.92 -0.39
C PRO A 57 -9.16 -19.07 -1.66
N LYS A 58 -8.80 -19.67 -2.80
CA LYS A 58 -8.58 -18.95 -4.07
C LYS A 58 -9.75 -18.04 -4.48
N PHE A 59 -10.99 -18.49 -4.27
CA PHE A 59 -12.19 -17.72 -4.62
C PHE A 59 -12.34 -16.41 -3.83
N GLN A 60 -11.77 -16.31 -2.62
CA GLN A 60 -11.81 -15.09 -1.79
C GLN A 60 -10.66 -14.12 -2.07
N ARG A 61 -9.56 -14.60 -2.68
CA ARG A 61 -8.33 -13.80 -2.87
C ARG A 61 -8.55 -12.56 -3.72
N LEU A 62 -9.40 -12.65 -4.75
CA LEU A 62 -9.72 -11.51 -5.61
C LEU A 62 -10.34 -10.34 -4.81
N GLY A 63 -11.24 -10.65 -3.87
CA GLY A 63 -11.84 -9.63 -3.00
C GLY A 63 -10.81 -8.91 -2.14
N TYR A 64 -9.87 -9.66 -1.56
CA TYR A 64 -8.77 -9.09 -0.77
C TYR A 64 -7.79 -8.27 -1.62
N LEU A 65 -7.45 -8.74 -2.82
CA LEU A 65 -6.60 -7.98 -3.73
C LEU A 65 -7.22 -6.64 -4.12
N ASN A 66 -8.53 -6.60 -4.39
CA ASN A 66 -9.26 -5.36 -4.65
C ASN A 66 -9.32 -4.45 -3.41
N LYS A 67 -9.47 -5.03 -2.21
CA LYS A 67 -9.42 -4.28 -0.95
C LYS A 67 -8.05 -3.62 -0.73
N ILE A 68 -6.97 -4.34 -1.02
CA ILE A 68 -5.60 -3.81 -0.94
C ILE A 68 -5.39 -2.68 -1.95
N ASP A 69 -5.86 -2.85 -3.19
CA ASP A 69 -5.79 -1.80 -4.21
C ASP A 69 -6.51 -0.51 -3.78
N ALA A 70 -7.72 -0.65 -3.21
CA ALA A 70 -8.45 0.49 -2.64
C ALA A 70 -7.66 1.20 -1.53
N LYS A 71 -7.07 0.43 -0.59
CA LYS A 71 -6.26 0.99 0.50
C LYS A 71 -4.98 1.69 0.01
N LEU A 72 -4.34 1.17 -1.04
CA LEU A 72 -3.19 1.84 -1.67
C LEU A 72 -3.61 3.15 -2.34
N ASN A 73 -4.78 3.19 -2.96
CA ASN A 73 -5.33 4.43 -3.50
C ASN A 73 -5.63 5.44 -2.38
N THR A 74 -6.10 5.01 -1.20
CA THR A 74 -6.23 5.88 -0.03
C THR A 74 -4.87 6.46 0.37
N GLN A 75 -3.84 5.63 0.50
CA GLN A 75 -2.47 6.09 0.83
C GLN A 75 -1.93 7.09 -0.20
N ARG A 76 -2.21 6.88 -1.50
CA ARG A 76 -1.89 7.83 -2.57
C ARG A 76 -2.59 9.18 -2.40
N ILE A 77 -3.86 9.19 -2.02
CA ILE A 77 -4.61 10.42 -1.76
C ILE A 77 -4.03 11.16 -0.56
N LEU A 78 -3.72 10.46 0.53
CA LEU A 78 -3.08 11.06 1.72
C LEU A 78 -1.73 11.69 1.37
N LEU A 79 -0.88 11.03 0.58
CA LEU A 79 0.38 11.59 0.09
C LEU A 79 0.17 12.88 -0.72
N ARG A 80 -0.86 12.95 -1.57
CA ARG A 80 -1.19 14.15 -2.33
C ARG A 80 -1.62 15.30 -1.42
N ILE A 81 -2.36 15.02 -0.35
CA ILE A 81 -2.74 16.00 0.66
C ILE A 81 -1.49 16.51 1.38
N MET A 82 -0.63 15.60 1.87
CA MET A 82 0.62 15.96 2.55
C MET A 82 1.52 16.83 1.68
N LYS A 83 1.61 16.55 0.38
CA LYS A 83 2.33 17.40 -0.59
C LYS A 83 1.66 18.77 -0.75
N LYS A 84 0.33 18.81 -0.90
CA LYS A 84 -0.43 20.06 -1.11
C LYS A 84 -0.22 21.05 0.03
N PHE A 85 -0.15 20.55 1.26
CA PHE A 85 0.11 21.36 2.46
C PHE A 85 1.60 21.52 2.79
N ALA A 86 2.50 21.10 1.89
CA ALA A 86 3.95 21.18 2.06
C ALA A 86 4.50 20.48 3.32
N TRP A 87 3.78 19.49 3.86
CA TRP A 87 4.27 18.67 4.98
C TRP A 87 5.35 17.68 4.53
N ILE A 88 5.37 17.35 3.24
CA ILE A 88 6.44 16.61 2.58
C ILE A 88 6.92 17.35 1.35
N ASP A 89 8.22 17.26 1.06
CA ASP A 89 8.80 17.80 -0.16
C ASP A 89 8.48 16.93 -1.39
N ILE A 90 8.71 17.51 -2.57
CA ILE A 90 8.45 16.84 -3.86
C ILE A 90 9.24 15.55 -4.04
N LYS A 91 10.48 15.49 -3.52
CA LYS A 91 11.35 14.32 -3.65
C LYS A 91 10.76 13.16 -2.85
N LYS A 92 10.36 13.41 -1.60
CA LYS A 92 9.71 12.41 -0.75
C LYS A 92 8.40 11.91 -1.33
N PHE A 93 7.58 12.84 -1.82
CA PHE A 93 6.35 12.49 -2.50
C PHE A 93 6.60 11.58 -3.71
N ASN A 94 7.55 11.93 -4.58
CA ASN A 94 7.85 11.14 -5.78
C ASN A 94 8.39 9.75 -5.44
N THR A 95 9.28 9.64 -4.44
CA THR A 95 9.78 8.33 -3.97
C THR A 95 8.64 7.46 -3.43
N ALA A 96 7.77 8.00 -2.56
CA ALA A 96 6.62 7.27 -2.05
C ALA A 96 5.66 6.82 -3.16
N MET A 97 5.41 7.69 -4.16
CA MET A 97 4.59 7.36 -5.32
C MET A 97 5.21 6.25 -6.18
N GLY A 98 6.54 6.23 -6.32
CA GLY A 98 7.27 5.18 -7.00
C GLY A 98 7.07 3.81 -6.36
N HIS A 99 7.20 3.73 -5.04
CA HIS A 99 6.89 2.50 -4.29
C HIS A 99 5.45 2.03 -4.50
N ILE A 100 4.46 2.92 -4.36
CA ILE A 100 3.04 2.57 -4.60
C ILE A 100 2.83 2.07 -6.03
N TYR A 101 3.53 2.65 -7.02
CA TYR A 101 3.43 2.22 -8.42
C TYR A 101 3.96 0.80 -8.62
N GLU A 102 5.10 0.45 -8.01
CA GLU A 102 5.65 -0.91 -8.06
C GLU A 102 4.71 -1.94 -7.45
N ILE A 103 4.19 -1.65 -6.26
CA ILE A 103 3.19 -2.47 -5.56
C ILE A 103 1.94 -2.63 -6.45
N GLY A 104 1.46 -1.54 -7.05
CA GLY A 104 0.29 -1.53 -7.93
C GLY A 104 0.46 -2.39 -9.18
N LYS A 105 1.65 -2.46 -9.78
CA LYS A 105 1.92 -3.34 -10.93
C LYS A 105 1.75 -4.81 -10.55
N ILE A 106 2.26 -5.21 -9.39
CA ILE A 106 2.16 -6.59 -8.89
C ILE A 106 0.70 -6.94 -8.60
N LEU A 107 0.00 -6.06 -7.89
CA LEU A 107 -1.43 -6.24 -7.59
C LEU A 107 -2.27 -6.33 -8.85
N GLY A 108 -2.06 -5.45 -9.84
CA GLY A 108 -2.77 -5.51 -11.11
C GLY A 108 -2.54 -6.82 -11.86
N GLY A 109 -1.33 -7.39 -11.80
CA GLY A 109 -1.03 -8.71 -12.33
C GLY A 109 -1.78 -9.83 -11.62
N LEU A 110 -1.81 -9.81 -10.28
CA LEU A 110 -2.53 -10.78 -9.45
C LEU A 110 -4.05 -10.70 -9.66
N ILE A 111 -4.62 -9.49 -9.68
CA ILE A 111 -6.06 -9.26 -9.91
C ILE A 111 -6.46 -9.84 -11.27
N LYS A 112 -5.70 -9.55 -12.34
CA LYS A 112 -5.96 -10.12 -13.67
C LYS A 112 -5.88 -11.64 -13.69
N TYR A 113 -4.91 -12.22 -12.98
CA TYR A 113 -4.76 -13.66 -12.86
C TYR A 113 -5.96 -14.30 -12.16
N TYR A 114 -6.36 -13.78 -11.00
CA TYR A 114 -7.47 -14.34 -10.23
C TYR A 114 -8.84 -14.09 -10.87
N ALA A 115 -9.03 -12.96 -11.55
CA ALA A 115 -10.24 -12.68 -12.31
C ALA A 115 -10.46 -13.70 -13.45
N LYS A 116 -9.38 -14.11 -14.15
CA LYS A 116 -9.45 -15.11 -15.23
C LYS A 116 -9.65 -16.54 -14.76
N ASN A 117 -9.25 -16.86 -13.52
CA ASN A 117 -9.34 -18.22 -12.97
C ASN A 117 -10.58 -18.41 -12.07
N ASN A 118 -11.39 -17.36 -11.87
CA ASN A 118 -12.68 -17.41 -11.18
C ASN A 118 -13.87 -17.53 -12.16
N THR A 119 -13.59 -17.65 -13.46
CA THR A 119 -14.52 -18.08 -14.51
C THR A 119 -14.23 -19.53 -14.87
#